data_AF-X1N0N9-F1
#
_entry.id   AF-X1N0N9-F1
#
_cell.length_a   1.000
_cell.length_b   1.000
_cell.length_c   1.000
_cell.angle_alpha   90.00
_cell.angle_beta   90.00
_cell.angle_gamma   90.00
#
_symmetry.space_group_name_H-M   'P 1'
#
loop_
_entity.id
_entity.type
_entity.pdbx_description
1 polymer ?
#
loop_
_entity_poly.entity_id
_entity_poly.type
_entity_poly.pdbx_seq_one_letter_code
_entity_poly.pdbx_strand_id
1 'polypeptide(L)'
;PVKLEELPKETLIELARMYARNWQTLDGLWFGNVEAQYGLEAAIELDLKNWERQSVVEAERIKKILDLTKGGLSSVLKVLSLMSWQLVPPIFDLEEESPQKIVFYYLLYPVQEGRKRQGKQEFPCKAMNLLLLSSKGRIL
;
A
#
# COMPACT_ATOMS: atom_id res chain seq x y z
N PRO A 1 -1.30 -25.36 -19.07
CA PRO A 1 -1.23 -24.14 -18.22
C PRO A 1 -1.85 -24.45 -16.84
N VAL A 2 -1.42 -23.76 -15.77
CA VAL A 2 -1.91 -24.02 -14.40
C VAL A 2 -3.30 -23.38 -14.22
N LYS A 3 -4.23 -24.09 -13.60
CA LYS A 3 -5.53 -23.55 -13.16
C LYS A 3 -5.43 -23.16 -11.69
N LEU A 4 -5.74 -21.91 -11.37
CA LEU A 4 -5.58 -21.39 -10.00
C LEU A 4 -6.57 -22.06 -9.03
N GLU A 5 -7.75 -22.40 -9.52
CA GLU A 5 -8.86 -22.97 -8.74
C GLU A 5 -8.56 -24.39 -8.26
N GLU A 6 -7.59 -25.07 -8.89
CA GLU A 6 -7.15 -26.42 -8.55
C GLU A 6 -5.97 -26.43 -7.56
N LEU A 7 -5.40 -25.26 -7.23
CA LEU A 7 -4.29 -25.15 -6.28
C LEU A 7 -4.79 -25.19 -4.82
N PRO A 8 -3.99 -25.76 -3.89
CA PRO A 8 -4.28 -25.65 -2.46
C PRO A 8 -4.39 -24.18 -2.02
N LYS A 9 -5.28 -23.92 -1.07
CA LYS A 9 -5.51 -22.58 -0.51
C LYS A 9 -4.21 -21.96 -0.01
N GLU A 10 -3.37 -22.74 0.64
CA GLU A 10 -2.08 -22.32 1.19
C GLU A 10 -1.14 -21.85 0.07
N THR A 11 -1.13 -22.55 -1.06
CA THR A 11 -0.38 -22.14 -2.25
C THR A 11 -0.90 -20.83 -2.81
N LEU A 12 -2.22 -20.64 -2.88
CA LEU A 12 -2.82 -19.38 -3.33
C LEU A 12 -2.48 -18.20 -2.43
N ILE A 13 -2.45 -18.41 -1.11
CA ILE A 13 -2.03 -17.39 -0.14
C ILE A 13 -0.56 -17.01 -0.35
N GLU A 14 0.33 -18.00 -0.51
CA GLU A 14 1.76 -17.73 -0.75
C GLU A 14 2.00 -17.04 -2.09
N LEU A 15 1.24 -17.40 -3.13
CA LEU A 15 1.28 -16.70 -4.41
C LEU A 15 0.82 -15.24 -4.25
N ALA A 16 -0.26 -14.97 -3.51
CA ALA A 16 -0.71 -13.61 -3.24
C ALA A 16 0.37 -12.77 -2.54
N ARG A 17 1.03 -13.33 -1.52
CA ARG A 17 2.16 -12.67 -0.83
C ARG A 17 3.36 -12.44 -1.76
N MET A 18 3.70 -13.42 -2.59
CA MET A 18 4.77 -13.30 -3.57
C MET A 18 4.46 -12.19 -4.59
N TYR A 19 3.25 -12.14 -5.14
CA TYR A 19 2.85 -11.08 -6.08
C TYR A 19 2.85 -9.70 -5.43
N ALA A 20 2.42 -9.58 -4.17
CA ALA A 20 2.54 -8.33 -3.41
C ALA A 20 3.99 -7.88 -3.25
N ARG A 21 4.91 -8.80 -2.92
CA ARG A 21 6.35 -8.51 -2.85
C ARG A 21 6.94 -8.12 -4.20
N ASN A 22 6.54 -8.80 -5.28
CA ASN A 22 6.99 -8.46 -6.64
C ASN A 22 6.52 -7.06 -7.03
N TRP A 23 5.29 -6.70 -6.70
CA TRP A 23 4.75 -5.36 -6.92
C TRP A 23 5.53 -4.29 -6.15
N GLN A 24 5.80 -4.49 -4.86
CA GLN A 24 6.65 -3.58 -4.07
C GLN A 24 8.08 -3.45 -4.64
N THR A 25 8.63 -4.54 -5.15
CA THR A 25 9.96 -4.55 -5.78
C THR A 25 9.94 -3.69 -7.04
N LEU A 26 8.92 -3.86 -7.88
CA LEU A 26 8.76 -3.08 -9.11
C LEU A 26 8.58 -1.58 -8.81
N ASP A 27 7.77 -1.25 -7.81
CA ASP A 27 7.55 0.12 -7.34
C ASP A 27 8.86 0.77 -6.88
N GLY A 28 9.63 0.08 -6.03
CA GLY A 28 10.94 0.57 -5.58
C GLY A 28 11.98 0.73 -6.70
N LEU A 29 12.00 -0.19 -7.68
CA LEU A 29 12.87 -0.08 -8.85
C LEU A 29 12.48 1.09 -9.74
N TRP A 30 11.17 1.27 -9.99
CA TRP A 30 10.66 2.41 -10.75
C TRP A 30 11.04 3.72 -10.07
N PHE A 31 10.78 3.86 -8.76
CA PHE A 31 11.12 5.05 -8.00
C PHE A 31 12.62 5.34 -8.06
N GLY A 32 13.46 4.33 -7.85
CA GLY A 32 14.91 4.48 -7.90
C GLY A 32 15.43 4.92 -9.26
N ASN A 33 14.86 4.40 -10.36
CA ASN A 33 15.23 4.80 -11.72
C ASN A 33 14.82 6.26 -12.01
N VAL A 34 13.62 6.66 -11.59
CA VAL A 34 13.13 8.04 -11.76
C VAL A 34 13.97 9.01 -10.92
N GLU A 35 14.27 8.67 -9.67
CA GLU A 35 15.14 9.47 -8.79
C GLU A 35 16.53 9.65 -9.41
N ALA A 36 17.12 8.58 -9.94
CA ALA A 36 18.44 8.62 -10.55
C ALA A 36 18.50 9.52 -11.80
N GLN A 37 17.41 9.59 -12.56
CA GLN A 37 17.36 10.34 -13.82
C GLN A 37 16.87 11.78 -13.67
N TYR A 38 15.93 12.04 -12.76
CA TYR A 38 15.20 13.31 -12.66
C TYR A 38 15.28 13.97 -11.28
N GLY A 39 15.97 13.37 -10.32
CA GLY A 39 16.07 13.87 -8.95
C GLY A 39 14.90 13.43 -8.06
N LEU A 40 15.05 13.68 -6.76
CA LEU A 40 14.12 13.20 -5.74
C LEU A 40 12.76 13.91 -5.83
N GLU A 41 12.75 15.22 -6.09
CA GLU A 41 11.53 16.02 -6.17
C GLU A 41 10.60 15.51 -7.28
N ALA A 42 11.14 15.25 -8.46
CA ALA A 42 10.39 14.70 -9.59
C ALA A 42 9.88 13.28 -9.29
N ALA A 43 10.71 12.45 -8.64
CA ALA A 43 10.31 11.11 -8.23
C ALA A 43 9.13 11.13 -7.25
N ILE A 44 9.16 12.00 -6.23
CA ILE A 44 8.07 12.17 -5.27
C ILE A 44 6.79 12.66 -5.96
N GLU A 45 6.89 13.64 -6.86
CA GLU A 45 5.71 14.17 -7.56
C GLU A 45 5.01 13.09 -8.39
N LEU A 46 5.78 12.29 -9.13
CA LEU A 46 5.25 11.20 -9.93
C LEU A 46 4.71 10.06 -9.06
N ASP A 47 5.39 9.74 -7.96
CA ASP A 47 4.94 8.74 -7.00
C ASP A 47 3.59 9.13 -6.39
N LEU A 48 3.43 10.38 -5.94
CA LEU A 48 2.15 10.90 -5.44
C LEU A 48 1.01 10.74 -6.45
N LYS A 49 1.25 11.07 -7.72
CA LYS A 49 0.25 10.92 -8.80
C LYS A 49 -0.12 9.46 -9.04
N ASN A 50 0.85 8.54 -8.96
CA ASN A 50 0.60 7.10 -9.06
C ASN A 50 -0.28 6.62 -7.91
N TRP A 51 0.09 6.97 -6.67
CA TRP A 51 -0.62 6.56 -5.46
C TRP A 51 -2.03 7.13 -5.37
N GLU A 52 -2.25 8.38 -5.80
CA GLU A 52 -3.57 9.00 -5.86
C GLU A 52 -4.55 8.18 -6.71
N ARG A 53 -4.10 7.63 -7.84
CA ARG A 53 -4.95 6.86 -8.75
C ARG A 53 -5.02 5.39 -8.38
N GLN A 54 -3.87 4.77 -8.14
CA GLN A 54 -3.79 3.33 -7.94
C GLN A 54 -4.51 2.90 -6.66
N SER A 55 -4.40 3.68 -5.58
CA SER A 55 -5.02 3.33 -4.31
C SER A 55 -6.55 3.29 -4.37
N VAL A 56 -7.15 4.12 -5.23
CA VAL A 56 -8.58 4.15 -5.53
C VAL A 56 -9.00 2.93 -6.33
N VAL A 57 -8.27 2.63 -7.41
CA VAL A 57 -8.52 1.47 -8.27
C VAL A 57 -8.43 0.18 -7.47
N GLU A 58 -7.42 0.05 -6.61
CA GLU A 58 -7.23 -1.11 -5.75
C GLU A 58 -8.32 -1.22 -4.69
N ALA A 59 -8.70 -0.12 -4.04
CA ALA A 59 -9.83 -0.10 -3.10
C ALA A 59 -11.11 -0.62 -3.74
N GLU A 60 -11.45 -0.13 -4.93
CA GLU A 60 -12.66 -0.55 -5.64
C GLU A 60 -12.64 -2.03 -6.04
N ARG A 61 -11.47 -2.54 -6.46
CA ARG A 61 -11.31 -3.97 -6.75
C ARG A 61 -11.50 -4.82 -5.51
N ILE A 62 -10.93 -4.42 -4.37
CA ILE A 62 -11.08 -5.12 -3.09
C ILE A 62 -12.54 -5.08 -2.63
N LYS A 63 -13.19 -3.91 -2.67
CA LYS A 63 -14.61 -3.76 -2.32
C LYS A 63 -15.49 -4.70 -3.12
N LYS A 64 -15.25 -4.79 -4.44
CA LYS A 64 -15.98 -5.70 -5.33
C LYS A 64 -15.75 -7.17 -5.00
N ILE A 65 -14.50 -7.57 -4.72
CA ILE A 65 -14.16 -8.96 -4.36
C ILE A 65 -14.82 -9.36 -3.04
N LEU A 66 -14.88 -8.44 -2.07
CA LEU A 66 -15.44 -8.68 -0.74
C LEU A 66 -16.94 -8.37 -0.61
N ASP A 67 -17.59 -7.94 -1.69
CA ASP A 67 -18.98 -7.48 -1.69
C ASP A 67 -19.28 -6.43 -0.59
N LEU A 68 -18.37 -5.47 -0.42
CA LEU A 68 -18.52 -4.40 0.58
C LEU A 68 -19.47 -3.33 0.07
N THR A 69 -20.73 -3.43 0.48
CA THR A 69 -21.82 -2.50 0.12
C THR A 69 -22.04 -1.39 1.16
N LYS A 70 -21.54 -1.56 2.39
CA LYS A 70 -21.66 -0.59 3.48
C LYS A 70 -20.34 0.12 3.72
N GLY A 71 -20.39 1.45 3.83
CA GLY A 71 -19.26 2.29 4.20
C GLY A 71 -18.89 2.20 5.68
N GLY A 72 -18.03 3.12 6.11
CA GLY A 72 -17.63 3.27 7.51
C GLY A 72 -16.30 2.60 7.86
N LEU A 73 -15.85 2.85 9.10
CA LEU A 73 -14.48 2.61 9.52
C LEU A 73 -14.05 1.13 9.41
N SER A 74 -14.94 0.20 9.73
CA SER A 74 -14.66 -1.23 9.60
C SER A 74 -14.41 -1.64 8.14
N SER A 75 -15.18 -1.10 7.19
CA SER A 75 -14.99 -1.36 5.77
C SER A 75 -13.69 -0.75 5.25
N VAL A 76 -13.36 0.47 5.69
CA VAL A 76 -12.07 1.12 5.40
C VAL A 76 -10.90 0.26 5.89
N LEU A 77 -10.95 -0.23 7.12
CA LEU A 77 -9.92 -1.09 7.68
C LEU A 77 -9.75 -2.40 6.91
N LYS A 78 -10.86 -3.09 6.59
CA LYS A 78 -10.80 -4.32 5.78
C LYS A 78 -10.15 -4.08 4.42
N VAL A 79 -10.52 -2.98 3.75
CA VAL A 79 -9.93 -2.59 2.47
C VAL A 79 -8.44 -2.30 2.64
N LEU A 80 -8.07 -1.51 3.65
CA LEU A 80 -6.67 -1.18 3.93
C LEU A 80 -5.82 -2.42 4.19
N SER A 81 -6.29 -3.36 5.01
CA SER A 81 -5.57 -4.61 5.34
C SER A 81 -5.34 -5.54 4.15
N LEU A 82 -6.06 -5.37 3.04
CA LEU A 82 -5.93 -6.18 1.83
C LEU A 82 -5.22 -5.49 0.67
N MET A 83 -4.84 -4.23 0.86
CA MET A 83 -4.02 -3.51 -0.11
C MET A 83 -2.70 -4.25 -0.33
N SER A 84 -2.19 -4.19 -1.56
CA SER A 84 -0.99 -4.88 -2.00
C SER A 84 0.21 -4.66 -1.10
N TRP A 85 0.41 -3.43 -0.59
CA TRP A 85 1.49 -3.11 0.35
C TRP A 85 1.27 -3.62 1.78
N GLN A 86 0.12 -4.21 2.11
CA GLN A 86 -0.20 -4.81 3.42
C GLN A 86 -0.16 -6.34 3.44
N LEU A 87 -0.05 -7.00 2.28
CA LEU A 87 0.03 -8.46 2.23
C LEU A 87 1.40 -9.01 2.63
N VAL A 88 2.40 -8.13 2.76
CA VAL A 88 3.77 -8.45 3.18
C VAL A 88 4.29 -7.39 4.17
N PRO A 89 5.18 -7.76 5.11
CA PRO A 89 5.74 -6.81 6.07
C PRO A 89 6.47 -5.63 5.42
N PRO A 90 6.45 -4.44 6.05
CA PRO A 90 5.79 -4.12 7.31
C PRO A 90 4.28 -3.96 7.14
N ILE A 91 3.53 -4.60 8.04
CA ILE A 91 2.08 -4.41 8.16
C ILE A 91 1.86 -3.29 9.18
N PHE A 92 0.83 -2.47 9.00
CA PHE A 92 0.48 -1.47 10.02
C PHE A 92 -0.06 -2.13 11.29
N ASP A 93 0.27 -1.53 12.43
CA ASP A 93 -0.46 -1.73 13.68
C ASP A 93 -1.57 -0.68 13.79
N LEU A 94 -2.56 -0.94 14.63
CA LEU A 94 -3.68 -0.04 14.87
C LEU A 94 -4.06 0.03 16.35
N GLU A 95 -4.48 1.22 16.76
CA GLU A 95 -5.10 1.52 18.03
C GLU A 95 -6.49 2.10 17.77
N GLU A 96 -7.52 1.50 18.35
CA GLU A 96 -8.88 2.03 18.30
C GLU A 96 -9.06 3.03 19.44
N GLU A 97 -9.15 4.32 19.11
CA GLU A 97 -9.44 5.36 20.10
C GLU A 97 -10.95 5.49 20.34
N SER A 98 -11.76 5.23 19.31
CA SER A 98 -13.22 5.21 19.40
C SER A 98 -13.84 4.48 18.19
N PRO A 99 -15.16 4.22 18.20
CA PRO A 99 -15.85 3.58 17.07
C PRO A 99 -15.79 4.38 15.75
N GLN A 100 -15.34 5.64 15.76
CA GLN A 100 -15.14 6.49 14.58
C GLN A 100 -13.69 6.96 14.40
N LYS A 101 -12.77 6.55 15.28
CA LYS A 101 -11.39 7.04 15.27
C LYS A 101 -10.42 5.91 15.56
N ILE A 102 -9.52 5.70 14.61
CA ILE A 102 -8.36 4.82 14.77
C ILE A 102 -7.09 5.63 14.55
N VAL A 103 -6.02 5.16 15.16
CA VAL A 103 -4.66 5.54 14.81
C VAL A 103 -4.00 4.29 14.27
N PHE A 104 -3.48 4.35 13.05
CA PHE A 104 -2.62 3.28 12.54
C PHE A 104 -1.20 3.81 12.34
N TYR A 105 -0.23 2.94 12.54
CA TYR A 105 1.18 3.29 12.48
C TYR A 105 2.01 2.13 11.94
N TYR A 106 3.19 2.45 11.41
CA TYR A 106 4.18 1.46 11.01
C TYR A 106 5.36 1.56 11.96
N LEU A 107 5.69 0.46 12.65
CA LEU A 107 6.85 0.39 13.53
C LEU A 107 8.18 0.44 12.77
N LEU A 108 8.17 0.02 11.50
CA LEU A 108 9.33 -0.04 10.64
C LEU A 108 8.95 0.47 9.25
N TYR A 109 9.79 1.32 8.66
CA TYR A 109 9.60 1.84 7.31
C TYR A 109 10.81 1.48 6.43
N PRO A 110 10.78 0.33 5.71
CA PRO A 110 11.92 -0.19 4.96
C PRO A 110 12.50 0.78 3.94
N VAL A 111 11.67 1.63 3.34
CA VAL A 111 12.12 2.66 2.39
C VAL A 111 13.05 3.64 3.11
N GLN A 112 12.66 4.12 4.29
CA GLN A 112 13.46 5.07 5.06
C GLN A 112 14.77 4.42 5.55
N GLU A 113 14.70 3.18 6.02
CA GLU A 113 15.89 2.43 6.43
C GLU A 113 16.82 2.11 5.25
N GLY A 114 16.25 1.80 4.09
CA GLY A 114 16.99 1.64 2.83
C GLY A 114 17.73 2.91 2.43
N ARG A 115 17.05 4.07 2.50
CA ARG A 115 17.63 5.37 2.17
C ARG A 115 18.72 5.79 3.15
N LYS A 116 18.51 5.60 4.46
CA LYS A 116 19.54 5.82 5.49
C LYS A 116 20.82 5.02 5.20
N ARG A 117 20.68 3.72 4.90
CA ARG A 117 21.84 2.86 4.54
C ARG A 117 22.58 3.32 3.29
N GLN A 118 21.87 3.98 2.36
CA GLN A 118 22.44 4.52 1.13
C GLN A 118 22.93 5.97 1.27
N GLY A 119 22.82 6.59 2.46
CA GLY A 119 23.17 8.01 2.65
C GLY A 119 22.26 8.97 1.88
N LYS A 120 21.05 8.54 1.51
CA LYS A 120 20.08 9.36 0.76
C LYS A 120 19.25 10.23 1.69
N GLN A 121 18.72 11.33 1.15
CA GLN A 121 17.77 12.22 1.84
C GLN A 121 16.53 11.46 2.34
N GLU A 122 15.90 11.95 3.40
CA GLU A 122 14.68 11.38 3.96
C GLU A 122 13.52 11.38 2.96
N PHE A 123 12.74 10.29 2.93
CA PHE A 123 11.56 10.18 2.10
C PHE A 123 10.34 10.78 2.81
N PRO A 124 9.47 11.57 2.15
CA PRO A 124 8.35 12.26 2.79
C PRO A 124 7.14 11.34 3.07
N CYS A 125 7.36 10.23 3.77
CA CYS A 125 6.38 9.17 4.02
C CYS A 125 5.07 9.66 4.66
N LYS A 126 5.13 10.67 5.54
CA LYS A 126 3.95 11.23 6.20
C LYS A 126 2.99 11.90 5.21
N ALA A 127 3.51 12.68 4.26
CA ALA A 127 2.69 13.37 3.27
C ALA A 127 2.01 12.37 2.33
N MET A 128 2.76 11.35 1.90
CA MET A 128 2.25 10.24 1.08
C MET A 128 1.08 9.53 1.77
N ASN A 129 1.25 9.16 3.05
CA ASN A 129 0.22 8.46 3.82
C ASN A 129 -1.05 9.30 4.01
N LEU A 130 -0.91 10.61 4.25
CA LEU A 130 -2.08 11.49 4.40
C LEU A 130 -2.86 11.64 3.09
N LEU A 131 -2.17 11.73 1.95
CA LEU A 131 -2.80 11.81 0.63
C LEU A 131 -3.52 10.49 0.25
N LEU A 132 -2.93 9.36 0.61
CA LEU A 132 -3.53 8.04 0.45
C LEU A 132 -4.84 7.89 1.24
N LEU A 133 -4.91 8.44 2.45
CA LEU A 133 -6.11 8.37 3.28
C LEU A 133 -7.18 9.37 2.88
N SER A 134 -6.79 10.59 2.48
CA SER A 134 -7.72 11.65 2.11
C SER A 134 -8.45 11.35 0.80
N SER A 135 -7.78 10.68 -0.14
CA SER A 135 -8.39 10.17 -1.38
C SER A 135 -9.38 9.02 -1.09
N LYS A 136 -9.01 8.08 -0.21
CA LYS A 136 -9.87 6.92 0.17
C LYS A 136 -11.10 7.30 0.99
N GLY A 137 -11.01 8.31 1.85
CA GLY A 137 -12.15 8.81 2.63
C GLY A 137 -13.31 9.36 1.78
N ARG A 138 -13.10 9.59 0.47
CA ARG A 138 -14.17 9.99 -0.47
C ARG A 138 -14.83 8.81 -1.19
N ILE A 139 -14.30 7.60 -1.07
CA ILE A 139 -14.67 6.42 -1.87
C ILE A 139 -15.47 5.38 -1.05
N LEU A 140 -15.52 5.54 0.28
CA LEU A 140 -16.16 4.63 1.22
C LEU A 140 -17.24 5.30 2.06
#